data_AF-A0A0J6J006-F1
#
_entry.id   AF-A0A0J6J006-F1
#
_cell.length_a   1.000
_cell.length_b   1.000
_cell.length_c   1.000
_cell.angle_alpha   90.00
_cell.angle_beta   90.00
_cell.angle_gamma   90.00
#
_symmetry.space_group_name_H-M   'P 1'
#
loop_
_entity.id
_entity.type
_entity.pdbx_description
1 polymer ?
#
loop_
_entity_poly.entity_id
_entity_poly.type
_entity_poly.pdbx_seq_one_letter_code
_entity_poly.pdbx_strand_id
1 'polypeptide(L)'
;MVLPTIGGEDGLRQATERIVAAGIRDYYPLRQGEAGNAIALGQYRSREGAERRRQELARAGFNADLIPSGGNGQSRWWLDLRADSAAQAAALRRQLGAARQRSVDCATLR
;
A
#
# COMPACT_ATOMS: atom_id res chain seq x y z
N MET A 1 2.41 -9.72 6.68
CA MET A 1 1.36 -8.71 6.94
C MET A 1 2.02 -7.36 7.09
N VAL A 2 1.39 -6.29 6.59
CA VAL A 2 1.92 -4.91 6.72
C VAL A 2 0.83 -3.95 7.16
N LEU A 3 1.21 -2.90 7.88
CA LEU A 3 0.37 -1.73 8.14
C LEU A 3 0.86 -0.58 7.24
N PRO A 4 0.07 -0.14 6.26
CA PRO A 4 0.43 1.02 5.45
C PRO A 4 0.45 2.29 6.30
N THR A 5 1.34 3.22 5.97
CA THR A 5 1.35 4.56 6.60
C THR A 5 1.22 5.66 5.55
N ILE A 6 0.74 6.82 5.97
CA ILE A 6 0.50 7.99 5.11
C ILE A 6 1.40 9.14 5.57
N GLY A 7 1.94 9.93 4.65
CA GLY A 7 2.79 11.08 5.00
C GLY A 7 4.28 10.77 5.17
N GLY A 8 4.80 9.71 4.55
CA GLY A 8 6.24 9.43 4.50
C GLY A 8 6.83 9.04 5.86
N GLU A 9 8.03 9.54 6.17
CA GLU A 9 8.72 9.21 7.42
C GLU A 9 7.95 9.65 8.68
N ASP A 10 7.25 10.78 8.62
CA ASP A 10 6.43 11.27 9.73
C ASP A 10 5.23 10.34 10.00
N GLY A 11 4.61 9.85 8.93
CA GLY A 11 3.58 8.82 8.99
C GLY A 11 4.07 7.53 9.63
N LEU A 12 5.26 7.09 9.25
CA LEU A 12 5.90 5.89 9.77
C LEU A 12 6.20 6.02 11.27
N ARG A 13 6.73 7.17 11.69
CA ARG A 13 7.00 7.48 13.10
C ARG A 13 5.71 7.50 13.94
N GLN A 14 4.69 8.22 13.49
CA GLN A 14 3.41 8.30 14.19
C GLN A 14 2.72 6.92 14.30
N ALA A 15 2.74 6.12 13.23
CA ALA A 15 2.20 4.77 13.25
C ALA A 15 2.98 3.86 14.22
N THR A 16 4.30 4.02 14.29
CA THR A 16 5.15 3.27 15.23
C THR A 16 4.81 3.61 16.68
N GLU A 17 4.67 4.90 17.01
CA GLU A 17 4.26 5.36 18.34
C GLU A 17 2.92 4.76 18.75
N ARG A 18 1.94 4.73 17.83
CA ARG A 18 0.62 4.12 18.07
C ARG A 18 0.69 2.62 18.32
N ILE A 19 1.51 1.88 17.56
CA ILE A 19 1.71 0.44 17.72
C ILE A 19 2.31 0.14 19.10
N VAL A 20 3.33 0.90 19.51
CA VAL A 20 3.97 0.75 20.82
C VAL A 20 2.99 1.05 21.95
N ALA A 21 2.20 2.12 21.82
CA ALA A 21 1.18 2.48 22.80
C ALA A 21 0.08 1.41 22.93
N ALA A 22 -0.22 0.69 21.85
CA ALA A 22 -1.14 -0.45 21.86
C ALA A 22 -0.52 -1.76 22.40
N GLY A 23 0.74 -1.75 22.82
CA GLY A 23 1.44 -2.92 23.36
C GLY A 23 1.86 -3.94 22.31
N ILE A 24 1.79 -3.59 21.02
CA ILE A 24 2.22 -4.44 19.91
C ILE A 24 3.75 -4.32 19.79
N ARG A 25 4.46 -5.43 19.97
CA ARG A 25 5.94 -5.45 20.04
C ARG A 25 6.59 -6.16 18.86
N ASP A 26 5.81 -6.92 18.10
CA ASP A 26 6.20 -7.73 16.95
C ASP A 26 6.08 -6.94 15.64
N TYR A 27 6.82 -5.82 15.53
CA TYR A 27 6.77 -4.94 14.37
C TYR A 27 8.15 -4.57 13.82
N TYR A 28 8.21 -4.26 12.51
CA TYR A 28 9.44 -3.80 11.85
C TYR A 28 9.14 -2.67 10.84
N PRO A 29 9.64 -1.44 11.04
CA PRO A 29 9.44 -0.34 10.10
C PRO A 29 10.17 -0.57 8.77
N LEU A 30 9.47 -0.46 7.65
CA LEU A 30 9.97 -0.52 6.28
C LEU A 30 10.12 0.90 5.75
N ARG A 31 11.35 1.37 5.56
CA ARG A 31 11.67 2.71 5.04
C ARG A 31 11.94 2.73 3.53
N GLN A 32 12.15 1.57 2.92
CA GLN A 32 12.55 1.42 1.52
C GLN A 32 11.82 0.24 0.89
N GLY A 33 11.76 0.19 -0.45
CA GLY A 33 11.09 -0.86 -1.24
C GLY A 33 9.65 -0.50 -1.65
N GLU A 34 8.96 -1.43 -2.32
CA GLU A 34 7.59 -1.22 -2.86
C GLU A 34 6.56 -0.87 -1.77
N ALA A 35 6.75 -1.36 -0.54
CA ALA A 35 5.92 -1.03 0.62
C ALA A 35 6.47 0.17 1.41
N GLY A 36 7.33 1.01 0.82
CA GLY A 36 8.05 2.08 1.50
C GLY A 36 7.17 2.93 2.43
N ASN A 37 7.69 3.22 3.63
CA ASN A 37 6.95 3.82 4.73
C ASN A 37 5.74 2.96 5.16
N ALA A 38 5.99 1.70 5.50
CA ALA A 38 5.01 0.80 6.11
C ALA A 38 5.60 0.10 7.33
N ILE A 39 4.77 -0.57 8.12
CA ILE A 39 5.22 -1.37 9.27
C ILE A 39 4.91 -2.84 9.00
N ALA A 40 5.92 -3.69 8.90
CA ALA A 40 5.73 -5.13 8.83
C ALA A 40 5.29 -5.66 10.20
N LEU A 41 4.25 -6.49 10.21
CA LEU A 41 3.62 -7.06 11.41
C LEU A 41 3.79 -8.58 11.49
N GLY A 42 4.87 -9.08 10.89
CA GLY A 42 5.21 -10.50 10.88
C GLY A 42 4.78 -11.27 9.63
N GLN A 43 5.33 -12.48 9.54
CA GLN A 43 5.02 -13.48 8.51
C GLN A 43 4.28 -14.65 9.15
N TYR A 44 3.29 -15.20 8.44
CA TYR A 44 2.42 -16.25 8.95
C TYR A 44 2.49 -17.47 8.03
N ARG A 45 2.64 -18.65 8.63
CA ARG A 45 2.72 -19.94 7.91
C ARG A 45 1.39 -20.42 7.33
N SER A 46 0.26 -19.87 7.81
CA SER A 46 -1.07 -20.20 7.29
C SER A 46 -1.93 -18.94 7.17
N ARG A 47 -2.88 -18.98 6.24
CA ARG A 47 -3.82 -17.89 6.01
C ARG A 47 -4.74 -17.69 7.21
N GLU A 48 -5.22 -18.75 7.86
CA GLU A 48 -6.10 -18.60 9.02
C GLU A 48 -5.39 -17.93 10.19
N GLY A 49 -4.09 -18.23 10.40
CA GLY A 49 -3.30 -17.57 11.44
C GLY A 49 -3.15 -16.08 11.18
N ALA A 50 -2.88 -15.70 9.92
CA ALA A 50 -2.75 -14.33 9.50
C ALA A 50 -4.08 -13.55 9.63
N GLU A 51 -5.19 -14.17 9.25
CA GLU A 51 -6.52 -13.56 9.32
C GLU A 51 -7.00 -13.33 10.76
N ARG A 52 -6.77 -14.31 11.67
CA ARG A 52 -7.06 -14.13 13.09
C ARG A 52 -6.30 -12.94 13.66
N ARG A 53 -5.01 -12.84 13.38
CA ARG A 53 -4.21 -11.69 13.82
C ARG A 53 -4.73 -10.38 13.22
N ARG A 54 -5.11 -10.36 11.94
CA ARG A 54 -5.68 -9.18 11.29
C ARG A 54 -6.94 -8.69 12.02
N GLN A 55 -7.80 -9.61 12.44
CA GLN A 55 -9.02 -9.28 13.18
C GLN A 55 -8.71 -8.75 14.59
N GLU A 56 -7.72 -9.31 15.28
CA GLU A 56 -7.24 -8.77 16.57
C GLU A 56 -6.74 -7.33 16.41
N LEU A 57 -5.93 -7.07 15.38
CA LEU A 57 -5.41 -5.75 15.06
C LEU A 57 -6.52 -4.77 14.68
N ALA A 58 -7.51 -5.21 13.91
CA ALA A 58 -8.66 -4.39 13.54
C ALA A 58 -9.47 -3.97 14.78
N ARG A 59 -9.66 -4.87 15.75
CA ARG A 59 -10.31 -4.55 17.04
C ARG A 59 -9.50 -3.55 17.87
N ALA A 60 -8.17 -3.55 17.71
CA ALA A 60 -7.27 -2.55 18.31
C ALA A 60 -7.14 -1.26 17.48
N GLY A 61 -7.91 -1.10 16.38
CA GLY A 61 -7.92 0.10 15.55
C GLY A 61 -6.82 0.18 14.48
N PHE A 62 -6.23 -0.96 14.11
CA PHE A 62 -5.21 -1.07 13.08
C PHE A 62 -5.75 -1.84 11.85
N ASN A 63 -5.76 -1.18 10.69
CA ASN A 63 -6.14 -1.80 9.43
C ASN A 63 -4.89 -2.32 8.71
N ALA A 64 -4.54 -3.58 8.97
CA ALA A 64 -3.38 -4.23 8.38
C ALA A 64 -3.74 -5.04 7.11
N ASP A 65 -2.85 -5.00 6.13
CA ASP A 65 -2.96 -5.72 4.87
C ASP A 65 -2.26 -7.07 4.94
N LEU A 66 -2.98 -8.10 4.49
CA LEU A 66 -2.41 -9.42 4.27
C LEU A 66 -1.79 -9.49 2.87
N ILE A 67 -0.46 -9.55 2.85
CA ILE A 67 0.31 -9.87 1.66
C ILE A 67 0.49 -11.40 1.64
N PRO A 68 -0.01 -12.11 0.60
CA PRO A 68 0.21 -13.54 0.46
C PRO A 68 1.70 -13.87 0.35
N SER A 69 2.19 -14.78 1.18
CA SER A 69 3.53 -15.35 1.04
C SER A 69 3.56 -16.29 -0.17
N GLY A 70 4.50 -16.11 -1.09
CA GLY A 70 4.63 -16.97 -2.28
C GLY A 70 4.04 -16.41 -3.57
N GLY A 71 3.96 -15.07 -3.71
CA GLY A 71 3.98 -14.39 -5.00
C GLY A 71 3.13 -15.01 -6.11
N ASN A 72 1.82 -15.07 -5.94
CA ASN A 72 0.89 -15.43 -7.02
C ASN A 72 0.07 -14.24 -7.54
N GLY A 73 0.47 -13.01 -7.22
CA GLY A 73 -0.07 -11.80 -7.84
C GLY A 73 1.03 -11.15 -8.66
N GLN A 74 0.89 -11.17 -9.99
CA GLN A 74 1.74 -10.44 -10.94
C GLN A 74 2.22 -9.12 -10.34
N SER A 75 3.53 -8.88 -10.31
CA SER A 75 4.09 -7.57 -9.93
C SER A 75 3.34 -6.49 -10.70
N ARG A 76 2.51 -5.72 -10.01
CA ARG A 76 1.74 -4.63 -10.62
C ARG A 76 2.62 -3.40 -10.62
N TRP A 77 3.25 -3.16 -11.76
CA TRP A 77 3.97 -1.93 -12.04
C TRP A 77 3.04 -0.91 -12.70
N TRP A 78 3.25 0.37 -12.42
CA TRP A 78 2.60 1.48 -13.11
C TRP A 78 3.64 2.31 -13.86
N LEU A 79 3.21 2.94 -14.95
CA LEU A 79 3.99 3.92 -15.69
C LEU A 79 3.27 5.25 -15.60
N ASP A 80 3.96 6.29 -15.15
CA ASP A 80 3.50 7.67 -15.25
C ASP A 80 4.22 8.33 -16.42
N LEU A 81 3.42 9.01 -17.24
CA LEU A 81 3.84 9.56 -18.52
C LEU A 81 3.23 10.95 -18.63
N ARG A 82 4.08 11.93 -18.91
CA ARG A 82 3.63 13.26 -19.25
C ARG A 82 3.22 13.30 -20.72
N ALA A 83 2.04 13.83 -21.00
CA ALA A 83 1.60 14.21 -22.33
C ALA A 83 1.38 15.72 -22.39
N ASP A 84 1.91 16.37 -23.42
CA ASP A 84 1.81 17.81 -23.63
C ASP A 84 0.53 18.22 -24.37
N SER A 85 -0.28 17.24 -24.80
CA SER A 85 -1.60 17.49 -25.38
C SER A 85 -2.56 16.31 -25.20
N ALA A 86 -3.86 16.58 -25.31
CA ALA A 86 -4.90 15.55 -25.30
C ALA A 86 -4.76 14.55 -26.46
N ALA A 87 -4.30 15.02 -27.63
CA ALA A 87 -4.04 14.17 -28.79
C ALA A 87 -2.91 13.17 -28.52
N GLN A 88 -1.82 13.63 -27.87
CA GLN A 88 -0.71 12.78 -27.48
C GLN A 88 -1.11 11.77 -26.40
N ALA A 89 -1.89 12.19 -25.39
CA ALA A 89 -2.42 11.28 -24.37
C ALA A 89 -3.28 10.16 -24.99
N ALA A 90 -4.13 10.50 -25.97
CA ALA A 90 -4.94 9.53 -26.69
C ALA A 90 -4.11 8.55 -27.53
N ALA A 91 -3.00 9.00 -28.11
CA ALA A 91 -2.05 8.15 -28.84
C ALA A 91 -1.32 7.18 -27.90
N LEU A 92 -0.79 7.66 -26.78
CA LEU A 92 -0.13 6.84 -25.76
C LEU A 92 -1.05 5.74 -25.22
N ARG A 93 -2.32 6.07 -24.94
CA ARG A 93 -3.31 5.07 -24.50
C ARG A 93 -3.44 3.89 -25.47
N ARG A 94 -3.50 4.19 -26.78
CA ARG A 94 -3.61 3.15 -27.82
C ARG A 94 -2.35 2.31 -27.89
N GLN A 95 -1.18 2.93 -27.83
CA GLN A 95 0.11 2.24 -27.89
C GLN A 95 0.35 1.32 -26.68
N LEU A 96 -0.05 1.75 -25.48
CA LEU A 96 0.13 0.99 -24.24
C LEU A 96 -0.95 -0.07 -24.00
N GLY A 97 -1.97 -0.15 -24.87
CA GLY A 97 -3.08 -1.09 -24.70
C GLY A 97 -3.89 -0.85 -23.41
N ALA A 98 -3.94 0.39 -22.91
CA ALA A 98 -4.61 0.71 -21.66
C ALA A 98 -6.14 0.52 -21.79
N ALA A 99 -6.67 -0.54 -21.17
CA ALA A 99 -8.06 -0.97 -21.31
C ALA A 99 -9.08 0.04 -20.74
N ARG A 100 -8.68 0.86 -19.77
CA ARG A 100 -9.54 1.89 -19.17
C ARG A 100 -8.78 3.20 -18.97
N GLN A 101 -9.48 4.31 -19.15
CA GLN A 101 -9.02 5.65 -18.84
C GLN A 101 -10.06 6.34 -17.96
N ARG A 102 -9.59 7.04 -16.93
CA ARG A 102 -10.43 7.93 -16.13
C ARG A 102 -9.75 9.29 -16.05
N SER A 103 -10.42 10.33 -16.56
CA SER A 103 -10.00 11.71 -16.32
C SER A 103 -10.37 12.08 -14.88
N VAL A 104 -9.45 12.76 -14.21
CA VAL A 104 -9.63 13.26 -12.85
C VAL A 104 -9.48 14.77 -12.89
N ASP A 105 -10.40 15.48 -12.26
CA ASP A 105 -10.31 16.93 -12.11
C ASP A 105 -9.44 17.25 -10.89
N CYS A 106 -8.28 17.85 -11.12
CA CYS A 106 -7.35 18.27 -10.06
C CYS A 106 -7.99 19.21 -9.04
N ALA A 107 -9.01 20.01 -9.42
CA ALA A 107 -9.71 20.88 -8.47
C ALA A 107 -10.50 20.10 -7.42
N THR A 108 -10.90 18.87 -7.73
CA THR A 108 -11.74 18.00 -6.87
C THR A 108 -10.93 16.99 -6.04
N LEU A 109 -9.62 16.88 -6.26
CA LEU A 109 -8.74 15.90 -5.61
C LEU A 109 -8.06 16.40 -4.31
N ARG A 110 -8.58 17.47 -3.69
CA ARG A 110 -8.02 18.01 -2.44
C ARG A 110 -8.30 17.13 -1.23
#